data_AF-A0A2V0QIH2-F1
#
_entry.id   AF-A0A2V0QIH2-F1
#
_cell.length_a   1.000
_cell.length_b   1.000
_cell.length_c   1.000
_cell.angle_alpha   90.00
_cell.angle_beta   90.00
_cell.angle_gamma   90.00
#
_symmetry.space_group_name_H-M   'P 1'
#
loop_
_entity.id
_entity.type
_entity.pdbx_description
1 polymer ?
#
loop_
_entity_poly.entity_id
_entity_poly.type
_entity_poly.pdbx_seq_one_letter_code
_entity_poly.pdbx_strand_id
1 'polypeptide(L)'
;MPLFRKKLDHDAAEAWKRRWNPPVLLDSPLQKALEDAPQPLFHVGSGTVKQWLHHIERMESFPISPRTHQPLKVAGHRFRHTLGTDLSNAGLSEFAIARALMHSDTRTVRKYRAVSTELLALIDAKMNDHMALIVNAFTGIIVTDLTSAINGDRADRLIEDVAVCGATTACLLDAPYTCYACGKFQPLLHANHREVLERLERRREQTIATDKTTGVLWDRAILACRKVILDCEAMHRSSDSRAQKNDRSV
;
A
#
# COMPACT_ATOMS: atom_id res chain seq x y z
N MET A 1 -40.92 13.18 8.96
CA MET A 1 -40.07 12.43 8.02
C MET A 1 -39.21 11.51 8.86
N PRO A 2 -39.52 10.20 8.91
CA PRO A 2 -39.17 9.36 10.05
C PRO A 2 -37.67 8.98 9.94
N LEU A 3 -36.81 9.32 10.92
CA LEU A 3 -36.44 8.65 12.19
C LEU A 3 -35.27 7.64 12.04
N PHE A 4 -34.03 8.01 11.72
CA PHE A 4 -33.25 9.24 11.96
C PHE A 4 -33.90 10.33 12.87
N ARG A 5 -34.00 10.07 14.18
CA ARG A 5 -34.22 11.02 15.31
C ARG A 5 -34.03 10.25 16.64
N LYS A 6 -33.60 10.83 17.77
CA LYS A 6 -33.98 12.08 18.49
C LYS A 6 -32.72 12.84 18.95
N LYS A 7 -32.72 14.17 19.07
CA LYS A 7 -33.19 14.85 20.29
C LYS A 7 -34.26 15.93 20.01
N LEU A 8 -35.11 16.12 21.03
CA LEU A 8 -36.15 17.14 21.24
C LEU A 8 -35.53 18.55 21.10
N ASP A 9 -36.17 19.60 20.58
CA ASP A 9 -37.56 20.06 20.69
C ASP A 9 -38.08 20.71 19.38
N HIS A 10 -39.37 21.07 19.39
CA HIS A 10 -40.11 21.67 18.27
C HIS A 10 -39.49 22.96 17.75
N ASP A 11 -39.18 23.01 16.44
CA ASP A 11 -39.34 24.19 15.59
C ASP A 11 -39.21 23.84 14.10
N ALA A 12 -40.05 24.42 13.25
CA ALA A 12 -40.09 24.16 11.80
C ALA A 12 -38.77 24.49 11.08
N ALA A 13 -37.91 25.31 11.70
CA ALA A 13 -36.55 25.63 11.23
C ALA A 13 -35.58 24.43 11.29
N GLU A 14 -35.85 23.40 12.10
CA GLU A 14 -34.96 22.22 12.22
C GLU A 14 -35.07 21.23 11.05
N ALA A 15 -36.21 21.22 10.33
CA ALA A 15 -36.45 20.30 9.22
C ALA A 15 -35.40 20.44 8.11
N TRP A 16 -34.94 21.67 7.88
CA TRP A 16 -33.94 22.01 6.88
C TRP A 16 -32.53 21.54 7.28
N LYS A 17 -32.12 21.75 8.54
CA LYS A 17 -30.81 21.32 9.06
C LYS A 17 -30.63 19.79 8.98
N ARG A 18 -31.73 19.02 9.11
CA ARG A 18 -31.74 17.55 9.02
C ARG A 18 -31.47 16.98 7.62
N ARG A 19 -31.77 17.74 6.57
CA ARG A 19 -31.43 17.33 5.18
C ARG A 19 -29.93 17.40 4.92
N TRP A 20 -29.21 18.21 5.69
CA TRP A 20 -27.79 18.52 5.44
C TRP A 20 -26.85 17.66 6.26
N ASN A 21 -27.21 17.33 7.50
CA ASN A 21 -26.38 16.46 8.32
C ASN A 21 -26.56 14.99 7.91
N PRO A 22 -25.46 14.26 7.68
CA PRO A 22 -25.52 12.83 7.43
C PRO A 22 -26.14 12.12 8.63
N PRO A 23 -26.95 11.08 8.38
CA PRO A 23 -27.61 10.37 9.45
C PRO A 23 -26.62 9.57 10.29
N VAL A 24 -26.94 9.41 11.57
CA VAL A 24 -26.29 8.41 12.44
C VAL A 24 -27.04 7.10 12.27
N LEU A 25 -26.32 6.01 11.98
CA LEU A 25 -26.88 4.66 12.01
C LEU A 25 -27.20 4.32 13.46
N LEU A 26 -28.47 4.04 13.75
CA LEU A 26 -28.94 3.63 15.07
C LEU A 26 -29.46 2.21 14.97
N ASP A 27 -29.00 1.34 15.86
CA ASP A 27 -29.57 0.00 16.02
C ASP A 27 -30.98 0.12 16.61
N SER A 28 -31.96 0.28 15.72
CA SER A 28 -33.36 0.38 16.08
C SER A 28 -33.98 -1.01 16.11
N PRO A 29 -34.72 -1.39 17.15
CA PRO A 29 -35.46 -2.66 17.14
C PRO A 29 -36.49 -2.73 16.01
N LEU A 30 -36.91 -1.57 15.45
CA LEU A 30 -37.79 -1.49 14.29
C LEU A 30 -37.13 -1.95 12.98
N GLN A 31 -35.80 -2.09 12.93
CA GLN A 31 -35.09 -2.54 11.73
C GLN A 31 -35.47 -3.97 11.33
N LYS A 32 -35.82 -4.84 12.30
CA LYS A 32 -36.30 -6.21 12.04
C LYS A 32 -37.55 -6.22 11.17
N ALA A 33 -38.39 -5.18 11.25
CA ALA A 33 -39.60 -5.08 10.43
C ALA A 33 -39.32 -4.90 8.93
N LEU A 34 -38.07 -4.67 8.52
CA LEU A 34 -37.64 -4.66 7.11
C LEU A 34 -37.56 -6.07 6.50
N GLU A 35 -37.46 -7.11 7.32
CA GLU A 35 -37.42 -8.51 6.85
C GLU A 35 -38.79 -8.93 6.28
N ASP A 36 -39.87 -8.39 6.86
CA ASP A 36 -41.25 -8.71 6.48
C ASP A 36 -41.78 -7.80 5.35
N ALA A 37 -41.53 -6.49 5.42
CA ALA A 37 -42.04 -5.53 4.44
C ALA A 37 -41.23 -4.21 4.39
N PRO A 38 -41.22 -3.50 3.25
CA PRO A 38 -40.63 -2.17 3.16
C PRO A 38 -41.28 -1.19 4.14
N GLN A 39 -40.47 -0.52 4.96
CA GLN A 39 -40.97 0.47 5.93
C GLN A 39 -40.71 1.90 5.42
N PRO A 40 -41.75 2.75 5.31
CA PRO A 40 -41.59 4.16 4.90
C PRO A 40 -40.62 4.96 5.77
N LEU A 41 -40.44 4.53 7.02
CA LEU A 41 -39.51 5.11 7.99
C LEU A 41 -38.04 4.95 7.59
N PHE A 42 -37.69 3.90 6.84
CA PHE A 42 -36.34 3.67 6.35
C PHE A 42 -36.16 4.11 4.88
N HIS A 43 -37.17 4.76 4.30
CA HIS A 43 -37.10 5.27 2.94
C HIS A 43 -36.49 6.69 2.91
N VAL A 44 -35.59 6.91 1.97
CA VAL A 44 -35.00 8.22 1.71
C VAL A 44 -34.84 8.45 0.21
N GLY A 45 -35.11 9.67 -0.24
CA GLY A 45 -34.91 10.06 -1.64
C GLY A 45 -33.43 10.11 -2.01
N SER A 46 -33.11 9.75 -3.26
CA SER A 46 -31.73 9.74 -3.78
C SER A 46 -31.03 11.11 -3.70
N GLY A 47 -31.78 12.21 -3.86
CA GLY A 47 -31.25 13.57 -3.72
C GLY A 47 -30.74 13.87 -2.30
N THR A 48 -31.43 13.37 -1.28
CA THR A 48 -31.02 13.53 0.12
C THR A 48 -29.78 12.71 0.42
N VAL A 49 -29.71 11.45 -0.04
CA VAL A 49 -28.50 10.63 0.08
C VAL A 49 -27.29 11.29 -0.59
N LYS A 50 -27.48 11.87 -1.78
CA LYS A 50 -26.42 12.59 -2.50
C LYS A 50 -25.91 13.81 -1.71
N GLN A 51 -26.80 14.57 -1.08
CA GLN A 51 -26.42 15.69 -0.22
C GLN A 51 -25.61 15.22 1.00
N TRP A 52 -26.03 14.14 1.65
CA TRP A 52 -25.29 13.55 2.77
C TRP A 52 -23.88 13.12 2.37
N LEU A 53 -23.74 12.38 1.27
CA LEU A 53 -22.42 11.99 0.76
C LEU A 53 -21.54 13.20 0.45
N HIS A 54 -22.09 14.25 -0.15
CA HIS A 54 -21.36 15.48 -0.45
C HIS A 54 -20.90 16.24 0.80
N HIS A 55 -21.67 16.15 1.89
CA HIS A 55 -21.29 16.72 3.18
C HIS A 55 -20.20 15.88 3.85
N ILE A 56 -20.32 14.55 3.82
CA ILE A 56 -19.29 13.63 4.33
C ILE A 56 -17.94 13.87 3.63
N GLU A 57 -17.93 14.06 2.31
CA GLU A 57 -16.71 14.38 1.54
C GLU A 57 -15.99 15.66 1.99
N ARG A 58 -16.65 16.54 2.76
CA ARG A 58 -16.11 17.81 3.26
C ARG A 58 -15.79 17.82 4.74
N MET A 59 -16.03 16.72 5.45
CA MET A 59 -15.68 16.61 6.85
C MET A 59 -14.15 16.68 6.99
N GLU A 60 -13.68 17.37 8.03
CA GLU A 60 -12.25 17.63 8.25
C GLU A 60 -11.39 16.36 8.32
N SER A 61 -11.96 15.27 8.86
CA SER A 61 -11.33 13.95 8.96
C SER A 61 -11.58 13.03 7.77
N PHE A 62 -12.18 13.52 6.68
CA PHE A 62 -12.50 12.68 5.54
C PHE A 62 -11.25 12.29 4.72
N PRO A 63 -11.06 11.02 4.32
CA PRO A 63 -9.81 10.59 3.72
C PRO A 63 -9.47 11.27 2.40
N ILE A 64 -8.19 11.62 2.23
CA ILE A 64 -7.63 12.15 0.99
C ILE A 64 -7.06 11.00 0.15
N SER A 65 -7.37 11.03 -1.14
CA SER A 65 -6.83 10.10 -2.14
C SER A 65 -5.32 10.31 -2.33
N PRO A 66 -4.47 9.29 -2.11
CA PRO A 66 -3.03 9.39 -2.39
C PRO A 66 -2.72 9.62 -3.87
N ARG A 67 -3.61 9.19 -4.78
CA ARG A 67 -3.42 9.28 -6.23
C ARG A 67 -3.78 10.65 -6.79
N THR A 68 -4.77 11.32 -6.20
CA THR A 68 -5.32 12.57 -6.77
C THR A 68 -5.11 13.77 -5.86
N HIS A 69 -4.62 13.59 -4.63
CA HIS A 69 -4.45 14.63 -3.62
C HIS A 69 -5.72 15.46 -3.37
N GLN A 70 -6.88 14.80 -3.48
CA GLN A 70 -8.21 15.38 -3.28
C GLN A 70 -9.03 14.45 -2.38
N PRO A 71 -10.06 14.95 -1.67
CA PRO A 71 -10.98 14.11 -0.93
C PRO A 71 -11.52 12.97 -1.79
N LEU A 72 -11.58 11.76 -1.24
CA LEU A 72 -12.16 10.61 -1.95
C LEU A 72 -13.59 10.94 -2.41
N LYS A 73 -13.94 10.53 -3.63
CA LYS A 73 -15.33 10.63 -4.09
C LYS A 73 -16.10 9.41 -3.64
N VAL A 74 -17.23 9.61 -2.97
CA VAL A 74 -18.12 8.53 -2.51
C VAL A 74 -19.44 8.56 -3.26
N ALA A 75 -19.90 7.38 -3.66
CA ALA A 75 -21.15 7.19 -4.39
C ALA A 75 -21.66 5.77 -4.15
N GLY A 76 -22.98 5.57 -4.28
CA GLY A 76 -23.58 4.23 -4.16
C GLY A 76 -22.92 3.18 -5.07
N HIS A 77 -22.53 3.60 -6.28
CA HIS A 77 -21.78 2.73 -7.20
C HIS A 77 -20.43 2.29 -6.63
N ARG A 78 -19.68 3.20 -5.97
CA ARG A 78 -18.38 2.86 -5.37
C ARG A 78 -18.54 1.90 -4.21
N PHE A 79 -19.51 2.12 -3.32
CA PHE A 79 -19.79 1.19 -2.22
C PHE A 79 -20.14 -0.21 -2.73
N ARG A 80 -21.02 -0.30 -3.73
CA ARG A 80 -21.37 -1.58 -4.37
C ARG A 80 -20.15 -2.26 -4.99
N HIS A 81 -19.30 -1.49 -5.66
CA HIS A 81 -18.10 -2.03 -6.31
C HIS A 81 -17.06 -2.50 -5.30
N THR A 82 -16.82 -1.74 -4.24
CA THR A 82 -15.92 -2.12 -3.14
C THR A 82 -16.42 -3.40 -2.49
N LEU A 83 -17.69 -3.45 -2.06
CA LEU A 83 -18.27 -4.67 -1.48
C LEU A 83 -18.15 -5.88 -2.41
N GLY A 84 -18.49 -5.72 -3.70
CA GLY A 84 -18.37 -6.81 -4.66
C GLY A 84 -16.92 -7.31 -4.82
N THR A 85 -15.96 -6.38 -4.79
CA THR A 85 -14.52 -6.71 -4.90
C THR A 85 -14.04 -7.41 -3.63
N ASP A 86 -14.46 -6.95 -2.46
CA ASP A 86 -14.11 -7.55 -1.17
C ASP A 86 -14.65 -8.98 -1.06
N LEU A 87 -15.90 -9.21 -1.46
CA LEU A 87 -16.49 -10.55 -1.50
C LEU A 87 -15.77 -11.46 -2.51
N SER A 88 -15.35 -10.91 -3.65
CA SER A 88 -14.53 -11.64 -4.63
C SER A 88 -13.16 -12.04 -4.05
N ASN A 89 -12.50 -11.11 -3.37
CA ASN A 89 -11.20 -11.35 -2.73
C ASN A 89 -11.29 -12.33 -1.56
N ALA A 90 -12.43 -12.38 -0.88
CA ALA A 90 -12.74 -13.39 0.13
C ALA A 90 -13.07 -14.78 -0.47
N GLY A 91 -13.04 -14.92 -1.80
CA GLY A 91 -13.21 -16.21 -2.48
C GLY A 91 -14.66 -16.66 -2.64
N LEU A 92 -15.64 -15.77 -2.46
CA LEU A 92 -17.05 -16.13 -2.63
C LEU A 92 -17.37 -16.46 -4.10
N SER A 93 -18.31 -17.38 -4.31
CA SER A 93 -18.78 -17.74 -5.65
C SER A 93 -19.53 -16.59 -6.31
N GLU A 94 -19.58 -16.57 -7.65
CA GLU A 94 -20.29 -15.52 -8.39
C GLU A 94 -21.77 -15.43 -8.00
N PHE A 95 -22.39 -16.56 -7.70
CA PHE A 95 -23.77 -16.62 -7.22
C PHE A 95 -23.95 -15.98 -5.84
N ALA A 96 -23.03 -16.24 -4.90
CA ALA A 96 -23.07 -15.63 -3.57
C ALA A 96 -22.90 -14.10 -3.64
N ILE A 97 -21.98 -13.63 -4.49
CA ILE A 97 -21.77 -12.19 -4.73
C ILE A 97 -23.01 -11.55 -5.38
N ALA A 98 -23.59 -12.19 -6.41
CA ALA A 98 -24.81 -11.70 -7.05
C ALA A 98 -25.96 -11.55 -6.03
N ARG A 99 -26.15 -12.57 -5.17
CA ARG A 99 -27.16 -12.53 -4.12
C ARG A 99 -26.89 -11.42 -3.09
N ALA A 100 -25.66 -11.29 -2.61
CA ALA A 100 -25.28 -10.25 -1.64
C ALA A 100 -25.52 -8.84 -2.19
N LEU A 101 -25.34 -8.65 -3.50
CA LEU A 101 -25.57 -7.38 -4.17
C LEU A 101 -27.01 -7.20 -4.66
N MET A 102 -27.90 -8.18 -4.46
CA MET A 102 -29.26 -8.18 -4.98
C MET A 102 -29.32 -8.06 -6.52
N HIS A 103 -28.42 -8.74 -7.22
CA HIS A 103 -28.48 -8.88 -8.68
C HIS A 103 -29.45 -10.00 -9.08
N SER A 104 -30.07 -9.84 -10.26
CA SER A 104 -30.93 -10.87 -10.86
C SER A 104 -30.14 -12.04 -11.45
N ASP A 105 -28.89 -11.82 -11.84
CA ASP A 105 -28.00 -12.81 -12.44
C ASP A 105 -26.51 -12.55 -12.10
N THR A 106 -25.62 -13.42 -12.57
CA THR A 106 -24.16 -13.33 -12.32
C THR A 106 -23.41 -12.56 -13.40
N ARG A 107 -24.05 -12.11 -14.48
CA ARG A 107 -23.37 -11.55 -15.66
C ARG A 107 -22.53 -10.33 -15.33
N THR A 108 -22.99 -9.54 -14.36
CA THR A 108 -22.32 -8.30 -13.94
C THR A 108 -21.29 -8.51 -12.82
N VAL A 109 -21.27 -9.68 -12.18
CA VAL A 109 -20.36 -9.98 -11.06
C VAL A 109 -18.91 -9.99 -11.51
N ARG A 110 -18.63 -10.38 -12.75
CA ARG A 110 -17.27 -10.36 -13.35
C ARG A 110 -16.60 -8.99 -13.26
N LYS A 111 -17.37 -7.89 -13.21
CA LYS A 111 -16.83 -6.53 -13.05
C LYS A 111 -16.10 -6.32 -11.72
N TYR A 112 -16.46 -7.09 -10.69
CA TYR A 112 -15.83 -7.03 -9.37
C TYR A 112 -14.62 -7.97 -9.24
N ARG A 113 -14.40 -8.83 -10.23
CA ARG A 113 -13.33 -9.85 -10.26
C ARG A 113 -12.19 -9.47 -11.22
N ALA A 114 -12.05 -8.18 -11.52
CA ALA A 114 -11.10 -7.71 -12.53
C ALA A 114 -9.64 -8.04 -12.18
N VAL A 115 -9.31 -8.15 -10.89
CA VAL A 115 -7.98 -8.55 -10.43
C VAL A 115 -8.14 -9.54 -9.28
N SER A 116 -7.66 -10.78 -9.45
CA SER A 116 -7.64 -11.77 -8.37
C SER A 116 -6.44 -11.54 -7.46
N THR A 117 -6.49 -12.09 -6.25
CA THR A 117 -5.35 -12.00 -5.31
C THR A 117 -4.10 -12.67 -5.88
N GLU A 118 -4.26 -13.75 -6.64
CA GLU A 118 -3.18 -14.45 -7.32
C GLU A 118 -2.59 -13.60 -8.45
N LEU A 119 -3.45 -12.91 -9.21
CA LEU A 119 -2.99 -11.99 -10.25
C LEU A 119 -2.24 -10.79 -9.65
N LEU A 120 -2.72 -10.22 -8.54
CA LEU A 120 -1.99 -9.17 -7.81
C LEU A 120 -0.62 -9.67 -7.35
N ALA A 121 -0.55 -10.87 -6.76
CA ALA A 121 0.72 -11.45 -6.31
C ALA A 121 1.70 -11.68 -7.48
N LEU A 122 1.20 -12.13 -8.64
CA LEU A 122 2.01 -12.26 -9.85
C LEU A 122 2.50 -10.92 -10.38
N ILE A 123 1.62 -9.90 -10.38
CA ILE A 123 1.99 -8.54 -10.77
C ILE A 123 3.07 -8.01 -9.83
N ASP A 124 2.90 -8.11 -8.51
CA ASP A 124 3.89 -7.68 -7.53
C ASP A 124 5.21 -8.40 -7.70
N ALA A 125 5.20 -9.72 -7.90
CA ALA A 125 6.40 -10.52 -8.12
C ALA A 125 7.17 -10.09 -9.39
N LYS A 126 6.47 -9.68 -10.45
CA LYS A 126 7.09 -9.22 -11.71
C LYS A 126 7.47 -7.75 -11.69
N MET A 127 6.72 -6.92 -10.98
CA MET A 127 6.94 -5.47 -10.94
C MET A 127 7.98 -5.06 -9.91
N ASN A 128 8.25 -5.87 -8.88
CA ASN A 128 9.11 -5.44 -7.76
C ASN A 128 10.50 -4.96 -8.20
N ASP A 129 11.14 -5.69 -9.12
CA ASP A 129 12.47 -5.33 -9.64
C ASP A 129 12.41 -4.05 -10.49
N HIS A 130 11.34 -3.86 -11.27
CA HIS A 130 11.14 -2.64 -12.04
C HIS A 130 10.81 -1.43 -11.13
N MET A 131 10.09 -1.64 -10.04
CA MET A 131 9.79 -0.60 -9.05
C MET A 131 11.06 -0.12 -8.33
N ALA A 132 12.02 -1.01 -8.07
CA ALA A 132 13.31 -0.64 -7.51
C ALA A 132 14.07 0.37 -8.39
N LEU A 133 13.92 0.29 -9.72
CA LEU A 133 14.52 1.23 -10.67
C LEU A 133 13.84 2.60 -10.68
N ILE A 134 12.53 2.65 -10.42
CA ILE A 134 11.73 3.89 -10.53
C ILE A 134 11.77 4.71 -9.24
N VAL A 135 11.84 4.06 -8.07
CA VAL A 135 11.60 4.71 -6.77
C VAL A 135 12.82 5.50 -6.23
N ASN A 136 13.96 5.50 -6.93
CA ASN A 136 15.23 6.07 -6.43
C ASN A 136 15.48 5.67 -4.96
N ALA A 137 15.26 4.38 -4.67
CA ALA A 137 15.24 3.86 -3.32
C ALA A 137 16.64 3.82 -2.70
N PHE A 138 17.65 3.51 -3.53
CA PHE A 138 19.07 3.54 -3.16
C PHE A 138 19.71 4.86 -3.58
N THR A 139 20.36 5.53 -2.63
CA THR A 139 21.03 6.83 -2.83
C THR A 139 22.49 6.82 -2.36
N GLY A 140 23.02 5.65 -1.99
CA GLY A 140 24.41 5.45 -1.62
C GLY A 140 25.32 5.28 -2.83
N ILE A 141 26.54 4.78 -2.58
CA ILE A 141 27.57 4.59 -3.62
C ILE A 141 28.13 3.17 -3.53
N ILE A 142 28.03 2.38 -4.60
CA ILE A 142 28.67 1.06 -4.66
C ILE A 142 30.17 1.24 -4.78
N VAL A 143 30.93 0.54 -3.93
CA VAL A 143 32.40 0.58 -3.87
C VAL A 143 32.97 -0.77 -4.29
N THR A 144 34.10 -0.79 -5.00
CA THR A 144 34.70 -2.03 -5.50
C THR A 144 35.34 -2.86 -4.39
N ASP A 145 35.87 -2.18 -3.39
CA ASP A 145 36.70 -2.74 -2.33
C ASP A 145 36.78 -1.76 -1.15
N LEU A 146 37.39 -2.17 -0.05
CA LEU A 146 37.51 -1.34 1.15
C LEU A 146 38.34 -0.06 0.92
N THR A 147 39.35 -0.09 0.05
CA THR A 147 40.23 1.09 -0.15
C THR A 147 39.54 2.21 -0.90
N SER A 148 38.51 1.90 -1.69
CA SER A 148 37.68 2.88 -2.39
C SER A 148 36.53 3.43 -1.52
N ALA A 149 36.32 2.88 -0.33
CA ALA A 149 35.26 3.29 0.58
C ALA A 149 35.69 4.39 1.56
N ILE A 150 34.81 5.37 1.80
CA ILE A 150 34.96 6.30 2.91
C ILE A 150 34.92 5.50 4.23
N ASN A 151 35.96 5.65 5.06
CA ASN A 151 36.20 4.88 6.29
C ASN A 151 36.47 3.38 6.08
N GLY A 152 36.90 2.92 4.90
CA GLY A 152 37.14 1.50 4.67
C GLY A 152 38.32 0.91 5.47
N ASP A 153 39.20 1.76 6.00
CA ASP A 153 40.28 1.42 6.93
C ASP A 153 39.80 1.20 8.37
N ARG A 154 38.54 1.53 8.66
CA ARG A 154 37.99 1.49 10.02
C ARG A 154 37.09 0.28 10.25
N ALA A 155 37.56 -0.63 11.10
CA ALA A 155 36.81 -1.83 11.48
C ALA A 155 35.44 -1.52 12.11
N ASP A 156 35.30 -0.43 12.86
CA ASP A 156 34.04 -0.02 13.48
C ASP A 156 33.00 0.53 12.49
N ARG A 157 33.38 0.69 11.22
CA ARG A 157 32.51 1.13 10.12
C ARG A 157 32.13 0.00 9.17
N LEU A 158 32.72 -1.18 9.33
CA LEU A 158 32.34 -2.36 8.57
C LEU A 158 30.94 -2.81 9.00
N ILE A 159 30.08 -3.02 8.01
CA ILE A 159 28.74 -3.57 8.20
C ILE A 159 28.78 -5.00 7.68
N GLU A 160 28.97 -5.94 8.61
CA GLU A 160 29.20 -7.35 8.29
C GLU A 160 30.29 -7.46 7.21
N ASP A 161 30.12 -8.36 6.24
CA ASP A 161 30.95 -8.50 5.04
C ASP A 161 30.34 -7.83 3.80
N VAL A 162 29.30 -6.99 4.00
CA VAL A 162 28.48 -6.48 2.89
C VAL A 162 28.73 -5.03 2.52
N ALA A 163 29.20 -4.19 3.44
CA ALA A 163 29.29 -2.76 3.21
C ALA A 163 30.18 -2.00 4.20
N VAL A 164 30.39 -0.72 3.92
CA VAL A 164 31.05 0.23 4.81
C VAL A 164 30.15 1.44 5.08
N CYS A 165 30.11 1.91 6.33
CA CYS A 165 29.41 3.13 6.70
C CYS A 165 30.25 4.39 6.42
N GLY A 166 29.80 5.24 5.48
CA GLY A 166 30.45 6.52 5.16
C GLY A 166 30.13 7.66 6.14
N ALA A 167 29.45 7.40 7.26
CA ALA A 167 29.10 8.43 8.22
C ALA A 167 30.30 8.88 9.06
N THR A 168 30.41 10.19 9.29
CA THR A 168 31.42 10.78 10.18
C THR A 168 31.19 10.41 11.64
N THR A 169 29.92 10.43 12.10
CA THR A 169 29.50 10.08 13.46
C THR A 169 29.02 8.63 13.56
N ALA A 170 29.08 8.04 14.75
CA ALA A 170 28.54 6.71 14.99
C ALA A 170 27.03 6.68 14.75
N CYS A 171 26.55 5.65 14.06
CA CYS A 171 25.14 5.41 13.81
C CYS A 171 24.70 4.23 14.68
N LEU A 172 23.60 4.36 15.42
CA LEU A 172 23.07 3.33 16.32
C LEU A 172 21.81 2.65 15.74
N LEU A 173 21.61 2.77 14.42
CA LEU A 173 20.51 2.11 13.74
C LEU A 173 20.85 0.65 13.44
N ASP A 174 19.81 -0.14 13.22
CA ASP A 174 19.90 -1.58 12.99
C ASP A 174 20.54 -1.86 11.61
N ALA A 175 21.84 -2.15 11.60
CA ALA A 175 22.60 -2.51 10.41
C ALA A 175 22.56 -4.03 10.20
N PRO A 176 22.48 -4.53 8.95
CA PRO A 176 22.43 -3.80 7.69
C PRO A 176 21.02 -3.30 7.29
N TYR A 177 19.97 -3.66 8.04
CA TYR A 177 18.58 -3.50 7.62
C TYR A 177 18.18 -2.05 7.29
N THR A 178 18.62 -1.10 8.11
CA THR A 178 18.35 0.34 7.92
C THR A 178 19.33 1.02 6.96
N CYS A 179 20.44 0.36 6.64
CA CYS A 179 21.53 0.96 5.90
C CYS A 179 21.23 1.09 4.40
N TYR A 180 20.50 0.15 3.80
CA TYR A 180 20.19 0.20 2.36
C TYR A 180 19.40 1.44 1.93
N ALA A 181 18.58 2.01 2.81
CA ALA A 181 17.86 3.25 2.55
C ALA A 181 18.68 4.52 2.89
N CYS A 182 19.88 4.37 3.45
CA CYS A 182 20.74 5.48 3.88
C CYS A 182 21.62 5.98 2.74
N GLY A 183 21.67 7.29 2.50
CA GLY A 183 22.55 7.88 1.49
C GLY A 183 24.05 7.82 1.80
N LYS A 184 24.44 7.42 3.01
CA LYS A 184 25.85 7.24 3.43
C LYS A 184 26.33 5.79 3.32
N PHE A 185 25.48 4.91 2.80
CA PHE A 185 25.76 3.48 2.70
C PHE A 185 26.66 3.21 1.49
N GLN A 186 27.73 2.44 1.71
CA GLN A 186 28.68 2.05 0.67
C GLN A 186 28.73 0.52 0.55
N PRO A 187 27.78 -0.10 -0.18
CA PRO A 187 27.79 -1.54 -0.41
C PRO A 187 28.98 -1.98 -1.26
N LEU A 188 29.56 -3.13 -0.90
CA LEU A 188 30.69 -3.73 -1.61
C LEU A 188 30.20 -4.45 -2.86
N LEU A 189 30.78 -4.14 -4.02
CA LEU A 189 30.38 -4.67 -5.33
C LEU A 189 30.27 -6.20 -5.37
N HIS A 190 31.16 -6.90 -4.66
CA HIS A 190 31.28 -8.35 -4.69
C HIS A 190 30.61 -9.06 -3.49
N ALA A 191 29.91 -8.33 -2.62
CA ALA A 191 29.25 -8.92 -1.47
C ALA A 191 27.92 -9.63 -1.82
N ASN A 192 27.49 -10.55 -0.94
CA ASN A 192 26.26 -11.30 -1.11
C ASN A 192 25.00 -10.51 -0.70
N HIS A 193 24.64 -9.48 -1.48
CA HIS A 193 23.45 -8.68 -1.21
C HIS A 193 22.13 -9.46 -1.35
N ARG A 194 22.12 -10.60 -2.05
CA ARG A 194 20.95 -11.46 -2.19
C ARG A 194 20.55 -12.09 -0.87
N GLU A 195 21.51 -12.54 -0.07
CA GLU A 195 21.25 -13.06 1.27
C GLU A 195 20.68 -11.99 2.21
N VAL A 196 21.16 -10.75 2.11
CA VAL A 196 20.61 -9.63 2.88
C VAL A 196 19.18 -9.29 2.46
N LEU A 197 18.88 -9.36 1.15
CA LEU A 197 17.52 -9.19 0.63
C LEU A 197 16.57 -10.24 1.23
N GLU A 198 16.95 -11.52 1.24
CA GLU A 198 16.14 -12.58 1.86
C GLU A 198 15.91 -12.34 3.36
N ARG A 199 16.93 -11.87 4.09
CA ARG A 199 16.80 -11.48 5.51
C ARG A 199 15.81 -10.33 5.69
N LEU A 200 15.89 -9.29 4.84
CA LEU A 200 14.98 -8.13 4.86
C LEU A 200 13.53 -8.54 4.58
N GLU A 201 13.30 -9.37 3.56
CA GLU A 201 11.96 -9.85 3.19
C GLU A 201 11.34 -10.71 4.29
N ARG A 202 12.12 -11.64 4.87
CA ARG A 202 11.69 -12.46 6.00
C ARG A 202 11.33 -11.60 7.21
N ARG A 203 12.14 -10.58 7.52
CA ARG A 203 11.88 -9.65 8.63
C ARG A 203 10.59 -8.87 8.42
N ARG A 204 10.37 -8.39 7.19
CA ARG A 204 9.13 -7.72 6.80
C ARG A 204 7.92 -8.62 6.97
N GLU A 205 7.97 -9.85 6.47
CA GLU A 205 6.86 -10.81 6.54
C GLU A 205 6.47 -11.12 7.99
N GLN A 206 7.45 -11.37 8.85
CA GLN A 206 7.25 -11.56 10.29
C GLN A 206 6.61 -10.33 10.95
N THR A 207 7.04 -9.13 10.57
CA THR A 207 6.56 -7.88 11.18
C THR A 207 5.14 -7.55 10.74
N ILE A 208 4.82 -7.70 9.45
CA ILE A 208 3.48 -7.38 8.89
C ILE A 208 2.38 -8.25 9.50
N ALA A 209 2.71 -9.48 9.90
CA ALA A 209 1.78 -10.38 10.56
C ALA A 209 1.24 -9.80 11.89
N THR A 210 2.05 -9.01 12.60
CA THR A 210 1.70 -8.44 13.91
C THR A 210 1.45 -6.93 13.88
N ASP A 211 2.22 -6.17 13.10
CA ASP A 211 2.18 -4.72 13.01
C ASP A 211 2.39 -4.27 11.56
N LYS A 212 1.28 -4.03 10.87
CA LYS A 212 1.28 -3.61 9.47
C LYS A 212 2.00 -2.26 9.27
N THR A 213 1.89 -1.36 10.24
CA THR A 213 2.50 -0.01 10.19
C THR A 213 4.02 -0.09 10.24
N THR A 214 4.57 -0.83 11.22
CA THR A 214 6.03 -1.04 11.32
C THR A 214 6.56 -1.90 10.18
N GLY A 215 5.77 -2.84 9.68
CA GLY A 215 6.17 -3.71 8.56
C GLY A 215 6.51 -2.96 7.28
N VAL A 216 5.79 -1.87 6.97
CA VAL A 216 6.02 -1.03 5.77
C VAL A 216 7.35 -0.27 5.84
N LEU A 217 7.96 -0.09 7.02
CA LEU A 217 9.25 0.59 7.15
C LEU A 217 10.37 -0.11 6.36
N TRP A 218 10.26 -1.43 6.19
CA TRP A 218 11.25 -2.24 5.49
C TRP A 218 11.13 -2.17 3.97
N ASP A 219 10.00 -1.70 3.42
CA ASP A 219 9.72 -1.70 1.98
C ASP A 219 10.77 -0.90 1.21
N ARG A 220 11.15 0.27 1.75
CA ARG A 220 12.17 1.13 1.12
C ARG A 220 13.55 0.46 1.13
N ALA A 221 13.92 -0.21 2.23
CA ALA A 221 15.20 -0.90 2.36
C ALA A 221 15.28 -2.11 1.39
N ILE A 222 14.19 -2.86 1.26
CA ILE A 222 14.07 -3.98 0.30
C ILE A 222 14.24 -3.48 -1.14
N LEU A 223 13.53 -2.41 -1.53
CA LEU A 223 13.67 -1.82 -2.87
C LEU A 223 15.09 -1.31 -3.12
N ALA A 224 15.71 -0.67 -2.13
CA ALA A 224 17.08 -0.20 -2.24
C ALA A 224 18.08 -1.36 -2.37
N CYS A 225 17.89 -2.45 -1.62
CA CYS A 225 18.72 -3.66 -1.73
C CYS A 225 18.61 -4.32 -3.10
N ARG A 226 17.39 -4.43 -3.66
CA ARG A 226 17.18 -4.88 -5.04
C ARG A 226 17.92 -4.01 -6.04
N LYS A 227 17.84 -2.67 -5.87
CA LYS A 227 18.54 -1.72 -6.75
C LYS A 227 20.06 -1.91 -6.69
N VAL A 228 20.64 -2.10 -5.50
CA VAL A 228 22.06 -2.41 -5.33
C VAL A 228 22.44 -3.70 -6.07
N ILE A 229 21.65 -4.77 -5.95
CA ILE A 229 21.91 -6.03 -6.68
C ILE A 229 21.96 -5.79 -8.19
N LEU A 230 20.95 -5.10 -8.73
CA LEU A 230 20.86 -4.81 -10.17
C LEU A 230 22.04 -3.95 -10.65
N ASP A 231 22.47 -2.98 -9.85
CA ASP A 231 23.60 -2.11 -10.18
C ASP A 231 24.94 -2.85 -10.10
N CYS A 232 25.14 -3.70 -9.09
CA CYS A 232 26.29 -4.58 -9.01
C CYS A 232 26.38 -5.46 -10.27
N GLU A 233 25.29 -6.14 -10.63
CA GLU A 233 25.25 -6.98 -11.83
C GLU A 233 25.53 -6.20 -13.12
N ALA A 234 25.04 -4.95 -13.22
CA ALA A 234 25.34 -4.08 -14.36
C ALA A 234 26.82 -3.70 -14.42
N MET A 235 27.44 -3.42 -13.26
CA MET A 235 28.87 -3.12 -13.15
C MET A 235 29.72 -4.34 -13.53
N HIS A 236 29.40 -5.56 -13.04
CA HIS A 236 30.10 -6.80 -13.43
C HIS A 236 30.08 -7.01 -14.95
N ARG A 237 28.90 -6.92 -15.58
CA ARG A 237 28.77 -7.04 -17.04
C ARG A 237 29.62 -6.01 -17.80
N SER A 238 29.73 -4.79 -17.28
CA SER A 238 30.56 -3.74 -17.89
C SER A 238 32.06 -4.04 -17.79
N SER A 239 32.51 -4.60 -16.67
CA SER A 239 33.90 -5.01 -16.44
C SER A 239 34.29 -6.19 -17.34
N ASP A 240 33.41 -7.19 -17.46
CA ASP A 240 33.65 -8.37 -18.30
C ASP A 240 33.72 -8.00 -19.79
N SER A 241 32.84 -7.10 -20.26
CA SER A 241 32.86 -6.64 -21.66
C SER A 241 34.10 -5.81 -22.02
N ARG A 242 34.72 -5.12 -21.05
CA ARG A 242 36.00 -4.42 -21.22
C ARG A 242 37.16 -5.42 -21.25
N ALA A 243 37.15 -6.44 -20.40
CA ALA A 243 38.14 -7.50 -20.41
C ALA A 243 38.14 -8.27 -21.75
N GLN A 244 36.96 -8.62 -22.27
CA GLN A 244 36.80 -9.33 -23.54
C GLN A 244 37.24 -8.51 -24.77
N LYS A 245 37.15 -7.16 -24.72
CA LYS A 245 37.65 -6.27 -25.78
C LYS A 245 39.16 -6.14 -25.76
N ASN A 246 39.78 -6.06 -24.59
CA ASN A 246 41.25 -6.04 -24.48
C ASN A 246 41.87 -7.34 -25.01
N ASP A 247 41.24 -8.49 -24.79
CA ASP A 247 41.76 -9.80 -25.20
C ASP A 247 41.64 -10.07 -26.73
N ARG A 248 40.78 -9.32 -27.43
CA ARG A 248 40.63 -9.40 -28.91
C ARG A 248 41.50 -8.40 -29.68
N SER A 249 42.24 -7.56 -28.96
CA SER A 249 43.05 -6.47 -29.53
C SER A 249 44.55 -6.79 -29.52
N VAL A 250 44.92 -8.03 -29.18
CA VAL A 250 46.28 -8.57 -29.15
C VAL A 250 46.45 -9.62 -30.24
#